data_AF-A0A3D2R9I0-F1
#
_entry.id   AF-A0A3D2R9I0-F1
#
_cell.length_a   1.000
_cell.length_b   1.000
_cell.length_c   1.000
_cell.angle_alpha   90.00
_cell.angle_beta   90.00
_cell.angle_gamma   90.00
#
_symmetry.space_group_name_H-M   'P 1'
#
loop_
_entity.id
_entity.type
_entity.pdbx_description
1 polymer ?
#
loop_
_entity_poly.entity_id
_entity_poly.type
_entity_poly.pdbx_seq_one_letter_code
_entity_poly.pdbx_strand_id
1 'polypeptide(L)'
;MLFDSGQEERFRTLAIDLSNDSNDPAYITQVIVDHFHARELFTSTDYDVATEVFKWEIPQNYYDDRLWNLSWAEAPYQVFLLLNHMATWPEFQLK
;
A
#
# COMPACT_ATOMS: atom_id res chain seq x y z
N MET A 1 -15.01 10.79 3.08
CA MET A 1 -13.54 10.83 3.28
C MET A 1 -12.87 11.05 1.92
N LEU A 2 -11.54 11.20 1.83
CA LEU A 2 -10.86 11.37 0.53
C LEU A 2 -11.15 10.20 -0.43
N PHE A 3 -11.32 8.99 0.10
CA PHE A 3 -11.74 7.81 -0.65
C PHE A 3 -13.07 8.03 -1.38
N ASP A 4 -14.14 8.38 -0.67
CA ASP A 4 -15.50 8.55 -1.23
C ASP A 4 -15.68 9.78 -2.17
N SER A 5 -14.61 10.47 -2.53
CA SER A 5 -14.65 11.66 -3.41
C SER A 5 -14.62 11.34 -4.90
N GLY A 6 -14.70 10.05 -5.29
CA GLY A 6 -14.58 9.59 -6.68
C GLY A 6 -13.15 9.61 -7.22
N GLN A 7 -12.15 9.74 -6.33
CA GLN A 7 -10.72 9.76 -6.66
C GLN A 7 -10.01 8.45 -6.33
N GLU A 8 -10.76 7.39 -6.01
CA GLU A 8 -10.26 6.08 -5.58
C GLU A 8 -9.26 5.51 -6.58
N GLU A 9 -9.54 5.63 -7.88
CA GLU A 9 -8.67 5.17 -8.95
C GLU A 9 -7.28 5.83 -8.94
N ARG A 10 -7.13 7.03 -8.37
CA ARG A 10 -5.81 7.66 -8.22
C ARG A 10 -4.90 6.85 -7.29
N PHE A 11 -5.46 6.18 -6.28
CA PHE A 11 -4.70 5.30 -5.40
C PHE A 11 -4.26 4.03 -6.13
N ARG A 12 -5.14 3.46 -6.97
CA ARG A 12 -4.76 2.34 -7.85
C ARG A 12 -3.65 2.73 -8.82
N THR A 13 -3.82 3.84 -9.52
CA THR A 13 -2.82 4.35 -10.47
C THR A 13 -1.47 4.56 -9.79
N LEU A 14 -1.44 5.14 -8.59
CA LEU A 14 -0.20 5.30 -7.82
C LEU A 14 0.51 3.96 -7.59
N ALA A 15 -0.23 2.93 -7.16
CA ALA A 15 0.36 1.61 -6.91
C ALA A 15 0.84 0.93 -8.20
N ILE A 16 0.09 1.04 -9.30
CA ILE A 16 0.49 0.51 -10.61
C ILE A 16 1.78 1.19 -11.09
N ASP A 17 1.83 2.52 -11.04
CA ASP A 17 2.95 3.32 -11.54
C ASP A 17 4.25 3.03 -10.75
N LEU A 18 4.15 2.89 -9.42
CA LEU A 18 5.33 2.64 -8.57
C LEU A 18 5.78 1.18 -8.58
N SER A 19 4.85 0.23 -8.73
CA SER A 19 5.16 -1.21 -8.66
C SER A 19 5.30 -1.88 -10.02
N ASN A 20 5.06 -1.16 -11.12
CA ASN A 20 4.96 -1.72 -12.47
C ASN A 20 3.91 -2.85 -12.55
N ASP A 21 2.72 -2.56 -12.06
CA ASP A 21 1.57 -3.48 -12.02
C ASP A 21 1.88 -4.84 -11.37
N SER A 22 2.65 -4.81 -10.28
CA SER A 22 3.00 -6.03 -9.54
C SER A 22 1.77 -6.67 -8.88
N ASN A 23 1.86 -7.97 -8.61
CA ASN A 23 0.92 -8.70 -7.74
C ASN A 23 1.53 -9.14 -6.41
N ASP A 24 2.77 -8.74 -6.13
CA ASP A 24 3.45 -9.00 -4.87
C ASP A 24 3.13 -7.88 -3.85
N PRO A 25 2.34 -8.16 -2.80
CA PRO A 25 1.91 -7.15 -1.84
C PRO A 25 3.08 -6.55 -1.04
N ALA A 26 4.14 -7.33 -0.77
CA ALA A 26 5.30 -6.83 -0.04
C ALA A 26 6.09 -5.85 -0.92
N TYR A 27 6.30 -6.21 -2.20
CA TYR A 27 6.96 -5.31 -3.15
C TYR A 27 6.16 -4.02 -3.38
N ILE A 28 4.84 -4.11 -3.57
CA ILE A 28 3.96 -2.93 -3.74
C ILE A 28 4.06 -2.02 -2.52
N THR A 29 3.97 -2.59 -1.31
CA THR A 29 4.09 -1.83 -0.07
C THR A 29 5.43 -1.12 0.02
N GLN A 30 6.52 -1.85 -0.24
CA GLN A 30 7.88 -1.32 -0.17
C GLN A 30 8.06 -0.11 -1.10
N VAL A 31 7.68 -0.22 -2.38
CA VAL A 31 7.87 0.88 -3.34
C VAL A 31 7.02 2.11 -3.01
N ILE A 32 5.83 1.92 -2.42
CA ILE A 32 4.98 3.03 -1.96
C ILE A 32 5.61 3.71 -0.73
N VAL A 33 6.06 2.94 0.26
CA VAL A 33 6.72 3.49 1.46
C VAL A 33 7.97 4.28 1.06
N ASP A 34 8.82 3.68 0.23
CA ASP A 34 10.07 4.27 -0.27
C ASP A 34 9.86 5.52 -1.14
N HIS A 35 8.66 5.68 -1.73
CA HIS A 35 8.33 6.87 -2.51
C HIS A 35 8.14 8.10 -1.60
N PHE A 36 7.59 7.91 -0.40
CA PHE A 36 7.27 9.00 0.52
C PHE A 36 8.30 9.18 1.64
N HIS A 37 9.19 8.20 1.86
CA HIS A 37 10.17 8.25 2.94
C HIS A 37 11.56 7.76 2.55
N ALA A 38 12.55 8.17 3.34
CA ALA A 38 13.91 7.67 3.25
C ALA A 38 14.02 6.26 3.83
N ARG A 39 14.62 5.35 3.06
CA ARG A 39 14.75 3.92 3.40
C ARG A 39 15.49 3.68 4.72
N GLU A 40 16.43 4.55 5.08
CA GLU A 40 17.26 4.35 6.28
C GLU A 40 16.46 4.48 7.59
N LEU A 41 15.21 4.96 7.53
CA LEU A 41 14.33 5.13 8.68
C LEU A 41 13.54 3.87 9.03
N PHE A 42 13.48 2.87 8.14
CA PHE A 42 12.60 1.70 8.30
C PHE A 42 13.38 0.40 8.42
N THR A 43 12.90 -0.45 9.32
CA THR A 43 13.36 -1.84 9.47
C THR A 43 12.51 -2.78 8.61
N SER A 44 12.99 -4.02 8.41
CA SER A 44 12.20 -5.04 7.72
C SER A 44 10.83 -5.27 8.39
N THR A 45 10.78 -5.21 9.73
CA THR A 45 9.54 -5.38 10.48
C THR A 45 8.53 -4.25 10.21
N ASP A 46 9.00 -3.02 9.96
CA ASP A 46 8.09 -1.92 9.61
C ASP A 46 7.43 -2.16 8.24
N TYR A 47 8.18 -2.68 7.27
CA TYR A 47 7.62 -3.11 5.98
C TYR A 47 6.67 -4.30 6.11
N ASP A 48 6.96 -5.26 6.99
CA ASP A 48 6.05 -6.40 7.25
C ASP A 48 4.71 -5.90 7.81
N VAL A 49 4.75 -5.01 8.80
CA VAL A 49 3.53 -4.40 9.39
C VAL A 49 2.75 -3.60 8.35
N ALA A 50 3.43 -2.77 7.56
CA ALA A 50 2.79 -2.01 6.48
C ALA A 50 2.16 -2.93 5.44
N THR A 51 2.79 -4.08 5.15
CA THR A 51 2.26 -5.07 4.20
C THR A 51 1.00 -5.74 4.73
N GLU A 52 0.93 -6.04 6.02
CA GLU A 52 -0.30 -6.56 6.64
C GLU A 52 -1.44 -5.53 6.60
N VAL A 53 -1.14 -4.24 6.77
CA VAL A 53 -2.13 -3.17 6.57
C VAL A 53 -2.61 -3.14 5.12
N PHE A 54 -1.70 -3.22 4.16
CA PHE A 54 -2.02 -3.19 2.73
C PHE A 54 -2.90 -4.37 2.31
N LYS A 55 -2.66 -5.57 2.86
CA LYS A 55 -3.41 -6.79 2.52
C LYS A 55 -4.86 -6.83 3.01
N TRP A 56 -5.32 -5.77 3.67
CA TRP A 56 -6.62 -5.63 4.32
C TRP A 56 -7.75 -6.48 3.70
N GLU A 57 -8.40 -7.28 4.57
CA GLU A 57 -9.56 -8.14 4.30
C GLU A 57 -9.45 -9.17 3.15
N ILE A 58 -8.28 -9.31 2.52
CA ILE A 58 -8.02 -10.36 1.54
C ILE A 58 -7.27 -11.53 2.23
N PRO A 59 -7.80 -12.76 2.18
CA PRO A 59 -7.14 -13.91 2.79
C PRO A 59 -5.76 -14.19 2.17
N GLN A 60 -4.80 -14.60 3.01
CA GLN A 60 -3.40 -14.83 2.61
C GLN A 60 -3.26 -15.70 1.35
N ASN A 61 -4.06 -16.76 1.21
CA ASN A 61 -3.96 -17.69 0.09
C ASN A 61 -4.19 -17.02 -1.27
N TYR A 62 -4.91 -15.90 -1.34
CA TYR A 62 -5.09 -15.17 -2.60
C TYR A 62 -3.80 -14.51 -3.09
N TYR A 63 -2.91 -14.15 -2.17
CA TYR A 63 -1.58 -13.63 -2.50
C TYR A 63 -0.61 -14.77 -2.82
N ASP A 64 -0.61 -15.83 -2.00
CA ASP A 64 0.25 -17.02 -2.20
C ASP A 64 -0.03 -17.69 -3.55
N ASP A 65 -1.31 -17.83 -3.92
CA ASP A 65 -1.76 -18.43 -5.17
C ASP A 65 -1.75 -17.44 -6.35
N ARG A 66 -1.31 -16.19 -6.15
CA ARG A 66 -1.28 -15.10 -7.15
C ARG A 66 -2.62 -14.82 -7.83
N LEU A 67 -3.72 -14.95 -7.08
CA LEU A 67 -5.08 -14.69 -7.56
C LEU A 67 -5.45 -13.21 -7.47
N TRP A 68 -4.98 -12.54 -6.42
CA TRP A 68 -5.17 -11.09 -6.22
C TRP A 68 -4.24 -10.29 -7.13
N ASN A 69 -4.69 -9.10 -7.57
CA ASN A 69 -3.88 -8.11 -8.26
C ASN A 69 -4.49 -6.71 -8.17
N LEU A 70 -3.76 -5.70 -8.65
CA LEU A 70 -4.15 -4.29 -8.60
C LEU A 70 -5.36 -3.92 -9.46
N SER A 71 -5.98 -4.83 -10.23
CA SER A 71 -7.25 -4.57 -10.94
C SER A 71 -8.50 -4.85 -10.10
N TRP A 72 -8.35 -5.46 -8.92
CA TRP A 72 -9.46 -5.81 -8.03
C TRP A 72 -10.13 -4.58 -7.40
N ALA A 73 -11.41 -4.65 -7.06
CA ALA A 73 -12.17 -3.51 -6.56
C ALA A 73 -11.65 -2.98 -5.21
N GLU A 74 -10.99 -3.84 -4.43
CA GLU A 74 -10.44 -3.56 -3.11
C GLU A 74 -9.10 -2.81 -3.18
N ALA A 75 -8.34 -2.95 -4.28
CA ALA A 75 -6.99 -2.40 -4.39
C ALA A 75 -6.88 -0.89 -4.12
N PRO A 76 -7.78 -0.02 -4.62
CA PRO A 76 -7.79 1.40 -4.25
C PRO A 76 -7.86 1.64 -2.73
N TYR A 77 -8.70 0.86 -2.04
CA TYR A 77 -8.93 1.02 -0.61
C TYR A 77 -7.73 0.50 0.20
N GLN A 78 -7.14 -0.62 -0.23
CA GLN A 78 -5.91 -1.17 0.33
C GLN A 78 -4.75 -0.16 0.26
N VAL A 79 -4.58 0.53 -0.87
CA VAL A 79 -3.59 1.62 -1.00
C VAL A 79 -3.96 2.80 -0.10
N PHE A 80 -5.24 3.19 -0.01
CA PHE A 80 -5.68 4.26 0.90
C PHE A 80 -5.38 3.94 2.37
N LEU A 81 -5.59 2.69 2.81
CA LEU A 81 -5.27 2.24 4.17
C LEU A 81 -3.76 2.31 4.44
N LEU A 82 -2.93 1.86 3.51
CA LEU A 82 -1.47 1.98 3.61
C LEU A 82 -1.06 3.46 3.76
N LEU A 83 -1.58 4.35 2.92
CA LEU A 83 -1.27 5.78 2.98
C LEU A 83 -1.74 6.41 4.31
N ASN A 84 -2.90 6.02 4.85
CA ASN A 84 -3.34 6.48 6.16
C ASN A 84 -2.44 5.97 7.28
N HIS A 85 -2.01 4.71 7.22
CA HIS A 85 -1.07 4.17 8.19
C HIS A 85 0.24 4.95 8.18
N MET A 86 0.81 5.19 6.99
CA MET A 86 1.99 6.01 6.80
C MET A 86 1.83 7.44 7.34
N ALA A 87 0.64 8.04 7.19
CA ALA A 87 0.36 9.38 7.72
C ALA A 87 0.39 9.45 9.26
N THR A 88 0.28 8.31 9.95
CA THR A 88 0.42 8.24 11.42
C THR A 88 1.88 8.17 11.89
N TRP A 89 2.83 7.90 10.98
CA TRP A 89 4.23 7.77 11.34
C TRP A 89 4.83 9.13 11.74
N PRO A 90 5.72 9.18 12.76
CA PRO A 90 6.30 10.42 13.27
C PRO A 90 6.92 11.33 12.19
N GLU A 91 7.48 10.73 11.15
CA GLU A 91 8.10 11.38 9.99
C GLU A 91 7.13 12.31 9.25
N PHE A 92 5.83 11.99 9.26
CA PHE A 92 4.77 12.82 8.67
C PHE A 92 4.21 13.89 9.62
N GLN A 93 4.49 13.77 10.92
CA GLN A 93 3.92 14.63 11.96
C GLN A 93 4.71 15.94 12.17
N LEU A 94 5.85 16.11 11.50
CA LEU A 94 6.65 17.33 11.55
C LEU A 94 6.39 18.23 10.34
N LYS A 95 5.24 18.93 10.37
CA LYS A 95 5.01 20.18 9.64
C LYS A 95 4.26 21.18 10.50
#